data_AF-A0A958DC88-F1
#
_entry.id   AF-A0A958DC88-F1
#
_cell.length_a   1.000
_cell.length_b   1.000
_cell.length_c   1.000
_cell.angle_alpha   90.00
_cell.angle_beta   90.00
_cell.angle_gamma   90.00
#
_symmetry.space_group_name_H-M   'P 1'
#
loop_
_entity.id
_entity.type
_entity.pdbx_description
1 polymer ?
#
loop_
_entity_poly.entity_id
_entity_poly.type
_entity_poly.pdbx_seq_one_letter_code
_entity_poly.pdbx_strand_id
1 'polypeptide(L)' 'MTFKRWMYRDGRPHTLAKVLNAGWARIHSLGLLPNYLVTLEVVGRKSGKIVSLPLAMAVVNGKRYLVSM' A
#
# COMPACT_ATOMS: atom_id res chain seq x y z
N MET A 1 -12.93 -15.76 1.94
CA MET A 1 -13.74 -14.72 1.25
C MET A 1 -14.34 -13.69 2.21
N THR A 2 -14.92 -14.09 3.35
CA THR A 2 -15.60 -13.18 4.30
C THR A 2 -14.67 -12.22 5.05
N PHE A 3 -13.48 -12.69 5.45
CA PHE A 3 -12.53 -11.89 6.24
C PHE A 3 -11.94 -10.71 5.46
N LYS A 4 -11.54 -10.93 4.20
CA LYS A 4 -11.02 -9.87 3.31
C LYS A 4 -12.10 -8.82 3.02
N ARG A 5 -13.34 -9.25 2.75
CA ARG A 5 -14.49 -8.37 2.53
C ARG A 5 -14.91 -7.60 3.79
N TRP A 6 -14.67 -8.16 4.97
CA TRP A 6 -14.86 -7.46 6.26
C TRP A 6 -13.77 -6.40 6.50
N MET A 7 -12.51 -6.71 6.18
CA MET A 7 -11.39 -5.75 6.30
C MET A 7 -11.51 -4.53 5.37
N TYR A 8 -12.15 -4.69 4.21
CA TYR A 8 -12.34 -3.67 3.19
C TYR A 8 -13.83 -3.35 2.94
N ARG A 9 -14.67 -3.53 3.96
CA ARG A 9 -16.11 -3.21 3.87
C ARG A 9 -16.23 -1.73 3.50
N ASP A 10 -16.85 -1.44 2.35
CA ASP A 10 -16.99 -0.11 1.71
C ASP A 10 -15.78 0.42 0.93
N GLY A 11 -14.82 -0.47 0.56
CA GLY A 11 -13.63 -0.07 -0.19
C GLY A 11 -12.63 0.75 0.64
N ARG A 12 -12.82 0.79 1.96
CA ARG A 12 -11.94 1.49 2.90
C ARG A 12 -11.36 0.49 3.91
N PRO A 13 -10.05 0.57 4.19
CA PRO A 13 -9.44 -0.31 5.19
C PRO A 13 -9.97 0.00 6.59
N HIS A 14 -10.48 -1.02 7.30
CA HIS A 14 -10.81 -0.94 8.72
C HIS A 14 -9.54 -0.74 9.58
N THR A 15 -9.69 -0.43 10.87
CA THR A 15 -8.56 -0.12 11.77
C THR A 15 -7.49 -1.23 11.79
N LEU A 16 -7.90 -2.50 11.79
CA LEU A 16 -6.97 -3.63 11.71
C LEU A 16 -6.18 -3.65 10.38
N ALA A 17 -6.85 -3.38 9.25
CA ALA A 17 -6.20 -3.29 7.95
C ALA A 17 -5.22 -2.11 7.90
N LYS A 18 -5.54 -0.98 8.55
CA LYS A 18 -4.62 0.16 8.66
C LYS A 18 -3.37 -0.19 9.47
N VAL A 19 -3.50 -0.90 10.59
CA VAL A 19 -2.36 -1.32 11.42
C VAL A 19 -1.47 -2.30 10.65
N LEU A 20 -2.06 -3.29 9.98
CA LEU A 20 -1.32 -4.24 9.16
C LEU A 20 -0.60 -3.54 8.00
N ASN A 21 -1.27 -2.60 7.31
CA ASN A 21 -0.64 -1.82 6.25
C ASN A 21 0.51 -0.95 6.78
N ALA A 22 0.37 -0.33 7.95
CA ALA A 22 1.46 0.44 8.56
C ALA A 22 2.66 -0.45 8.93
N GLY A 23 2.42 -1.65 9.46
CA GLY A 23 3.47 -2.64 9.73
C GLY A 23 4.20 -3.07 8.46
N TRP A 24 3.46 -3.39 7.39
CA TRP A 24 4.04 -3.71 6.09
C TRP A 24 4.82 -2.54 5.48
N ALA A 25 4.35 -1.30 5.61
CA ALA A 25 5.09 -0.11 5.17
C ALA A 25 6.43 0.03 5.90
N ARG A 26 6.44 -0.22 7.21
CA ARG A 26 7.67 -0.22 8.00
C ARG A 26 8.65 -1.28 7.51
N ILE A 27 8.18 -2.50 7.26
CA ILE A 27 9.03 -3.61 6.77
C ILE A 27 9.55 -3.31 5.35
N HIS A 28 8.70 -2.78 4.46
CA HIS A 28 9.11 -2.35 3.11
C HIS A 28 10.14 -1.22 3.15
N SER A 29 10.02 -0.28 4.09
CA SER A 29 10.98 0.83 4.22
C SER A 29 12.38 0.41 4.68
N LEU A 30 12.55 -0.82 5.20
CA LEU A 30 13.87 -1.32 5.65
C LEU A 30 14.81 -1.67 4.50
N GLY A 31 14.33 -1.74 3.24
CA GLY A 31 15.18 -2.02 2.07
C GLY A 31 15.76 -3.44 2.01
N LEU A 32 15.40 -4.31 2.97
CA LEU A 32 15.79 -5.73 3.01
C LEU A 32 14.93 -6.61 2.10
N LEU A 33 13.87 -6.03 1.54
CA LEU A 33 12.91 -6.70 0.68
C LEU A 33 13.26 -6.48 -0.79
N PRO A 34 12.85 -7.40 -1.69
CA PRO A 34 13.12 -7.29 -3.11
C PRO A 34 12.74 -5.92 -3.67
N ASN A 35 13.50 -5.39 -4.63
CA ASN A 35 13.36 -4.04 -5.21
C ASN A 35 11.96 -3.70 -5.78
N TYR A 36 11.06 -4.67 -5.89
CA TYR A 36 9.67 -4.48 -6.28
C TYR A 36 8.74 -4.12 -5.10
N LEU A 37 9.18 -4.25 -3.85
CA LEU A 37 8.39 -3.90 -2.66
C LEU A 37 8.70 -2.44 -2.27
N VAL A 38 7.80 -1.53 -2.62
CA VAL A 38 7.98 -0.08 -2.46
C VAL A 38 6.91 0.53 -1.56
N THR A 39 7.17 1.74 -1.07
CA THR A 39 6.14 2.59 -0.43
C THR A 39 5.89 3.79 -1.33
N LEU A 40 4.67 3.92 -1.83
CA LEU A 40 4.24 5.08 -2.61
C LEU A 40 3.71 6.16 -1.66
N GLU A 41 4.27 7.36 -1.73
CA GLU A 41 3.76 8.53 -1.02
C GLU A 41 2.99 9.42 -1.99
N VAL A 42 1.75 9.76 -1.63
CA VAL A 42 0.89 10.66 -2.41
C VAL A 42 0.27 11.71 -1.53
N VAL A 43 0.00 12.88 -2.11
CA VAL A 43 -0.78 13.93 -1.46
C VAL A 43 -2.27 13.55 -1.55
N GLY A 44 -2.92 13.42 -0.40
CA GLY A 44 -4.34 13.10 -0.33
C GLY A 44 -5.20 14.18 -0.97
N ARG A 45 -5.93 13.85 -2.04
CA ARG A 45 -6.75 14.80 -2.82
C ARG A 45 -7.70 15.66 -1.98
N LYS A 46 -8.30 15.11 -0.92
CA LYS A 46 -9.24 15.83 -0.04
C LYS A 46 -8.60 16.43 1.20
N SER A 47 -7.57 15.79 1.73
CA SER A 47 -6.98 16.14 3.04
C SER A 47 -5.71 16.99 2.92
N GLY A 48 -5.05 17.00 1.76
CA GLY A 48 -3.72 17.60 1.58
C GLY A 48 -2.58 16.88 2.32
N LYS A 49 -2.89 15.85 3.10
CA LYS A 49 -1.90 15.12 3.92
C LYS A 49 -1.18 14.07 3.07
N ILE A 50 0.08 13.79 3.41
CA ILE A 50 0.81 12.65 2.85
C ILE A 50 0.14 11.35 3.31
N VAL A 51 -0.10 10.46 2.34
CA VAL A 51 -0.58 9.10 2.55
C VAL A 51 0.47 8.15 1.99
N SER A 52 0.97 7.25 2.84
CA SER A 52 1.96 6.24 2.47
C SER A 52 1.27 4.90 2.21
N LEU A 53 1.53 4.32 1.04
CA LEU A 53 0.90 3.10 0.54
C LEU A 53 1.98 2.05 0.23
N PRO A 54 2.18 1.03 1.08
CA PRO A 54 3.06 -0.07 0.74
C PRO A 54 2.42 -0.92 -0.36
N LEU A 55 3.18 -1.18 -1.42
CA LEU A 55 2.68 -1.92 -2.57
C LEU A 55 3.81 -2.63 -3.34
N ALA A 56 3.41 -3.60 -4.15
CA ALA A 56 4.29 -4.24 -5.10
C ALA A 56 4.29 -3.47 -6.43
N MET A 57 5.46 -3.05 -6.88
CA MET A 57 5.73 -2.39 -8.14
C MET A 57 6.23 -3.40 -9.17
N ALA A 58 5.60 -3.44 -10.33
CA ALA A 58 6.09 -4.22 -11.45
C ALA A 58 7.04 -3.37 -12.31
N VAL A 59 8.17 -3.95 -12.73
CA VAL A 59 9.06 -3.34 -13.73
C VAL A 59 8.95 -4.16 -15.02
N VAL A 60 8.45 -3.54 -16.08
CA VAL A 60 8.27 -4.18 -17.39
C VAL A 60 8.88 -3.27 -18.46
N ASN A 61 9.84 -3.78 -19.23
CA ASN A 61 10.57 -3.02 -20.25
C ASN A 61 11.15 -1.70 -19.71
N GLY A 62 11.72 -1.74 -18.49
CA GLY A 62 12.30 -0.57 -17.81
C GLY A 62 11.27 0.44 -17.26
N LYS A 63 9.97 0.23 -17.49
CA LYS A 63 8.89 1.08 -16.97
C LYS A 63 8.34 0.51 -15.66
N ARG A 64 7.92 1.41 -14.76
CA ARG A 64 7.40 1.07 -13.44
C ARG A 64 5.88 1.16 -13.44
N TYR A 65 5.22 0.12 -12.94
CA TYR A 65 3.76 -0.01 -12.91
C TYR A 65 3.27 -0.34 -11.51
N LEU A 66 2.14 0.24 -11.14
CA LEU A 66 1.43 0.01 -9.88
C LEU A 66 0.01 -0.46 -10.17
N VAL A 67 -0.56 -1.26 -9.28
CA VAL A 67 -1.97 -1.69 -9.36
C VAL A 67 -2.78 -0.91 -8.32
N SER A 68 -3.84 -0.23 -8.77
CA SER A 68 -4.82 0.35 -7.86
C SER A 68 -5.80 -0.75 -7.42
N MET A 69 -5.78 -1.10 -6.14
CA MET A 69 -6.71 -2.07 -5.53
C MET A 69 -7.88 -1.37 -4.84
#